data_AF-A0A9K3DG07-F1
#
_entry.id   AF-A0A9K3DG07-F1
#
_cell.length_a   1.000
_cell.length_b   1.000
_cell.length_c   1.000
_cell.angle_alpha   90.00
_cell.angle_beta   90.00
_cell.angle_gamma   90.00
#
_symmetry.space_group_name_H-M   'P 1'
#
loop_
_entity.id
_entity.type
_entity.pdbx_description
1 polymer ?
#
loop_
_entity_poly.entity_id
_entity_poly.type
_entity_poly.pdbx_seq_one_letter_code
_entity_poly.pdbx_strand_id
1 'polypeptide(L)'
;MPQFPAGKGPEVFRGRAMHSMEYAAMDHDKAEEFVKGKKVVVVGFGKSGLDIARECSSINGPEHPCSIVYRHDHWKLSGWFIWGIPLVDIMFSRSTMLSVHKPGEGFLLRLLATLLSPVRWGIMTLVESYAKMTLPLSKFNMVPQHSLAKDISSGLVLNMPDPDNFFDAVDKGSIKLKKSPSFEFYEKGIFISDDNIHIEADIVIFATGFNGVDKLAHMFESRTFRHYIADSPRVPLYRESIHTRIPQLAVIGFSDGLSSLYTSEMNSRWVTALLEGAVKLPSVKDMQKDISRWDEYMKRSSGEYHTRSVLGGIEIWYNDLLCKDMGMNPIRKKGLMANLFEAYGPMDYAQV
;
A
#
# COMPACT_ATOMS: atom_id res chain seq x y z
N MET A 1 -11.17 10.88 6.68
CA MET A 1 -12.37 10.07 6.95
C MET A 1 -13.20 9.96 5.69
N PRO A 2 -14.02 8.91 5.52
CA PRO A 2 -15.03 8.85 4.46
C PRO A 2 -15.98 10.05 4.53
N GLN A 3 -16.51 10.47 3.39
CA GLN A 3 -17.55 11.49 3.32
C GLN A 3 -18.93 10.81 3.42
N PHE A 4 -19.84 11.44 4.15
CA PHE A 4 -21.20 10.96 4.35
C PHE A 4 -22.22 12.03 3.92
N PRO A 5 -23.39 11.64 3.39
CA PRO A 5 -24.50 12.57 3.22
C PRO A 5 -24.92 13.20 4.56
N ALA A 6 -25.55 14.37 4.50
CA ALA A 6 -26.03 15.06 5.69
C ALA A 6 -27.01 14.17 6.49
N GLY A 7 -26.75 14.00 7.80
CA GLY A 7 -27.59 13.18 8.68
C GLY A 7 -27.38 11.67 8.51
N LYS A 8 -26.32 11.26 7.81
CA LYS A 8 -25.93 9.86 7.59
C LYS A 8 -24.50 9.58 8.05
N GLY A 9 -23.82 10.56 8.63
CA GLY A 9 -22.44 10.44 9.10
C GLY A 9 -22.34 10.27 10.63
N PRO A 10 -21.11 10.26 11.17
CA PRO A 10 -20.86 10.08 12.60
C PRO A 10 -21.63 11.04 13.52
N GLU A 11 -22.12 12.17 13.02
CA GLU A 11 -22.90 13.16 13.77
C GLU A 11 -24.20 12.62 14.36
N VAL A 12 -24.79 11.55 13.78
CA VAL A 12 -26.02 10.92 14.30
C VAL A 12 -25.74 9.76 15.26
N PHE A 13 -24.48 9.35 15.39
CA PHE A 13 -24.08 8.19 16.18
C PHE A 13 -23.94 8.56 17.65
N ARG A 14 -24.60 7.82 18.55
CA ARG A 14 -24.47 8.06 20.01
C ARG A 14 -23.16 7.53 20.59
N GLY A 15 -22.52 6.57 19.91
CA GLY A 15 -21.23 6.03 20.31
C GLY A 15 -20.06 6.93 19.89
N ARG A 16 -18.85 6.38 19.89
CA ARG A 16 -17.63 7.13 19.51
C ARG A 16 -17.08 6.70 18.17
N ALA A 17 -16.99 7.62 17.23
CA ALA A 17 -16.30 7.41 15.96
C ALA A 17 -14.94 8.11 15.96
N MET A 18 -13.89 7.44 15.49
CA MET A 18 -12.52 8.01 15.43
C MET A 18 -11.68 7.38 14.31
N HIS A 19 -10.60 8.05 13.94
CA HIS A 19 -9.61 7.47 13.01
C HIS A 19 -8.68 6.49 13.74
N SER A 20 -8.15 5.49 13.03
CA SER A 20 -7.18 4.53 13.60
C SER A 20 -5.94 5.18 14.19
N MET A 21 -5.56 6.37 13.70
CA MET A 21 -4.44 7.16 14.24
C MET A 21 -4.71 7.68 15.65
N GLU A 22 -5.96 8.02 15.98
CA GLU A 22 -6.33 8.46 17.33
C GLU A 22 -6.31 7.27 18.30
N TYR A 23 -6.77 6.10 17.84
CA TYR A 23 -6.68 4.86 18.61
C TYR A 23 -5.22 4.46 18.88
N ALA A 24 -4.39 4.45 17.83
CA ALA A 24 -2.97 4.09 17.93
C ALA A 24 -2.13 5.10 18.73
N ALA A 25 -2.64 6.32 18.97
CA ALA A 25 -1.98 7.30 19.83
C ALA A 25 -2.27 7.11 21.33
N MET A 26 -3.16 6.18 21.69
CA MET A 26 -3.45 5.84 23.09
C MET A 26 -2.34 4.95 23.66
N ASP A 27 -2.07 5.09 24.96
CA ASP A 27 -1.28 4.10 25.70
C ASP A 27 -1.99 2.75 25.68
N HIS A 28 -1.22 1.65 25.71
CA HIS A 28 -1.76 0.29 25.57
C HIS A 28 -2.91 -0.01 26.55
N ASP A 29 -2.72 0.26 27.85
CA ASP A 29 -3.73 0.01 28.88
C ASP A 29 -5.01 0.82 28.64
N LYS A 30 -4.88 2.07 28.16
CA LYS A 30 -6.01 2.94 27.84
C LYS A 30 -6.75 2.46 26.59
N ALA A 31 -6.02 1.98 25.58
CA ALA A 31 -6.62 1.42 24.37
C ALA A 31 -7.43 0.16 24.70
N GLU A 32 -6.88 -0.73 25.54
CA GLU A 32 -7.59 -1.91 26.03
C GLU A 32 -8.87 -1.52 26.78
N GLU A 33 -8.77 -0.66 27.80
CA GLU A 33 -9.94 -0.18 28.55
C GLU A 33 -10.96 0.52 27.65
N PHE A 34 -10.48 1.24 26.63
CA PHE A 34 -11.33 1.93 25.68
C PHE A 34 -12.23 0.97 24.90
N VAL A 35 -11.77 -0.22 24.51
CA VAL A 35 -12.55 -1.19 23.71
C VAL A 35 -13.18 -2.31 24.54
N LYS A 36 -12.74 -2.54 25.77
CA LYS A 36 -13.19 -3.64 26.63
C LYS A 36 -14.69 -3.61 26.88
N GLY A 37 -15.35 -4.74 26.64
CA GLY A 37 -16.80 -4.93 26.82
C GLY A 37 -17.68 -4.17 25.82
N LYS A 38 -17.10 -3.67 24.72
CA LYS A 38 -17.80 -2.84 23.73
C LYS A 38 -17.85 -3.49 22.36
N LYS A 39 -18.94 -3.25 21.63
CA LYS A 39 -19.06 -3.64 20.22
C LYS A 39 -18.28 -2.65 19.36
N VAL A 40 -17.23 -3.13 18.71
CA VAL A 40 -16.36 -2.29 17.87
C VAL A 40 -16.61 -2.60 16.40
N VAL A 41 -16.75 -1.55 15.59
CA VAL A 41 -16.71 -1.64 14.13
C VAL A 41 -15.41 -1.03 13.64
N VAL A 42 -14.61 -1.82 12.91
CA VAL A 42 -13.43 -1.34 12.20
C VAL A 42 -13.77 -1.18 10.72
N VAL A 43 -13.58 0.03 10.19
CA VAL A 43 -13.86 0.35 8.78
C VAL A 43 -12.55 0.33 8.00
N GLY A 44 -12.40 -0.65 7.11
CA GLY A 44 -11.20 -0.88 6.31
C GLY A 44 -10.46 -2.16 6.72
N PHE A 45 -9.95 -2.88 5.71
CA PHE A 45 -9.28 -4.17 5.89
C PHE A 45 -7.83 -4.16 5.38
N GLY A 46 -7.13 -3.06 5.66
CA GLY A 46 -5.67 -2.98 5.50
C GLY A 46 -4.93 -3.43 6.77
N LYS A 47 -3.62 -3.23 6.82
CA LYS A 47 -2.73 -3.59 7.95
C LYS A 47 -3.29 -3.11 9.31
N SER A 48 -3.51 -1.80 9.46
CA SER A 48 -4.05 -1.25 10.71
C SER A 48 -5.44 -1.77 11.07
N GLY A 49 -6.30 -2.02 10.07
CA GLY A 49 -7.65 -2.53 10.33
C GLY A 49 -7.62 -3.97 10.83
N LEU A 50 -6.74 -4.79 10.26
CA LEU A 50 -6.51 -6.16 10.72
C LEU A 50 -5.96 -6.17 12.16
N ASP A 51 -4.95 -5.37 12.46
CA ASP A 51 -4.32 -5.34 13.79
C ASP A 51 -5.30 -4.90 14.88
N ILE A 52 -6.04 -3.80 14.65
CA ILE A 52 -7.05 -3.29 15.59
C ILE A 52 -8.17 -4.31 15.79
N ALA A 53 -8.63 -4.98 14.71
CA ALA A 53 -9.67 -5.98 14.84
C ALA A 53 -9.21 -7.22 15.63
N ARG A 54 -7.94 -7.64 15.46
CA ARG A 54 -7.34 -8.71 16.24
C ARG A 54 -7.27 -8.34 17.72
N GLU A 55 -6.78 -7.16 18.03
CA GLU A 55 -6.71 -6.63 19.40
C GLU A 55 -8.10 -6.59 20.07
N CYS A 56 -9.10 -6.01 19.38
CA CYS A 56 -10.48 -6.00 19.88
C CYS A 56 -11.01 -7.42 20.10
N SER A 57 -10.75 -8.34 19.17
CA SER A 57 -11.20 -9.73 19.28
C SER A 57 -10.55 -10.49 20.43
N SER A 58 -9.28 -10.21 20.75
CA SER A 58 -8.58 -10.86 21.86
C SER A 58 -9.07 -10.37 23.21
N ILE A 59 -9.49 -9.10 23.31
CA ILE A 59 -9.99 -8.50 24.55
C ILE A 59 -11.44 -8.91 24.81
N ASN A 60 -12.28 -8.89 23.78
CA ASN A 60 -13.73 -8.99 23.91
C ASN A 60 -14.30 -10.36 23.56
N GLY A 61 -13.58 -11.17 22.80
CA GLY A 61 -14.05 -12.48 22.34
C GLY A 61 -15.38 -12.41 21.57
N PRO A 62 -16.14 -13.53 21.56
CA PRO A 62 -17.41 -13.60 20.83
C PRO A 62 -18.58 -12.92 21.54
N GLU A 63 -18.45 -12.57 22.83
CA GLU A 63 -19.49 -11.89 23.62
C GLU A 63 -19.72 -10.45 23.12
N HIS A 64 -18.63 -9.73 22.81
CA HIS A 64 -18.67 -8.38 22.23
C HIS A 64 -17.83 -8.33 20.93
N PRO A 65 -18.33 -8.92 19.83
CA PRO A 65 -17.52 -9.18 18.65
C PRO A 65 -17.12 -7.90 17.91
N CYS A 66 -15.93 -7.92 17.31
CA CYS A 66 -15.45 -6.86 16.44
C CYS A 66 -15.94 -7.08 15.00
N SER A 67 -16.59 -6.10 14.39
CA SER A 67 -17.02 -6.19 12.99
C SER A 67 -16.06 -5.42 12.07
N ILE A 68 -15.55 -6.06 11.02
CA ILE A 68 -14.75 -5.39 9.98
C ILE A 68 -15.65 -5.10 8.79
N VAL A 69 -15.81 -3.82 8.44
CA VAL A 69 -16.54 -3.38 7.24
C VAL A 69 -15.56 -2.91 6.19
N TYR A 70 -15.60 -3.50 5.00
CA TYR A 70 -14.62 -3.23 3.95
C TYR A 70 -15.18 -3.40 2.54
N ARG A 71 -14.52 -2.80 1.54
CA ARG A 71 -15.04 -2.72 0.16
C ARG A 71 -14.54 -3.85 -0.76
N HIS A 72 -13.25 -4.10 -0.74
CA HIS A 72 -12.58 -5.02 -1.65
C HIS A 72 -11.67 -5.97 -0.88
N ASP A 73 -11.58 -7.21 -1.34
CA ASP A 73 -10.53 -8.11 -0.87
C ASP A 73 -9.22 -7.79 -1.58
N HIS A 74 -8.15 -7.78 -0.80
CA HIS A 74 -6.79 -7.82 -1.30
C HIS A 74 -6.13 -9.14 -0.94
N TRP A 75 -5.12 -9.51 -1.73
CA TRP A 75 -4.34 -10.72 -1.54
C TRP A 75 -3.62 -10.68 -0.21
N LYS A 76 -3.72 -11.79 0.51
CA LYS A 76 -3.09 -12.01 1.79
C LYS A 76 -2.10 -13.14 1.65
N LEU A 77 -0.93 -13.01 2.26
CA LEU A 77 0.13 -14.02 2.26
C LEU A 77 0.44 -14.43 3.69
N SER A 78 0.58 -15.73 3.95
CA SER A 78 0.83 -16.32 5.29
C SER A 78 2.29 -16.28 5.72
N GLY A 79 3.21 -15.87 4.85
CA GLY A 79 4.64 -15.84 5.16
C GLY A 79 5.51 -15.44 3.98
N TRP A 80 6.82 -15.45 4.24
CA TRP A 80 7.86 -15.02 3.29
C TRP A 80 8.37 -16.13 2.37
N PHE A 81 7.77 -17.32 2.41
CA PHE A 81 8.17 -18.45 1.58
C PHE A 81 6.95 -19.01 0.85
N ILE A 82 7.10 -19.26 -0.45
CA ILE A 82 6.10 -19.87 -1.32
C ILE A 82 6.69 -21.19 -1.80
N TRP A 83 6.11 -22.33 -1.39
CA TRP A 83 6.64 -23.67 -1.71
C TRP A 83 8.13 -23.86 -1.36
N GLY A 84 8.58 -23.26 -0.24
CA GLY A 84 9.98 -23.34 0.20
C GLY A 84 10.94 -22.35 -0.49
N ILE A 85 10.45 -21.55 -1.45
CA ILE A 85 11.23 -20.50 -2.12
C ILE A 85 10.92 -19.15 -1.45
N PRO A 86 11.93 -18.36 -1.06
CA PRO A 86 11.69 -17.02 -0.54
C PRO A 86 10.89 -16.17 -1.53
N LEU A 87 9.81 -15.54 -1.06
CA LEU A 87 8.95 -14.65 -1.86
C LEU A 87 9.78 -13.50 -2.47
N VAL A 88 10.82 -13.06 -1.75
CA VAL A 88 11.72 -12.02 -2.22
C VAL A 88 12.50 -12.42 -3.48
N ASP A 89 12.90 -13.68 -3.62
CA ASP A 89 13.59 -14.17 -4.83
C ASP A 89 12.65 -14.25 -6.03
N ILE A 90 11.38 -14.60 -5.77
CA ILE A 90 10.34 -14.64 -6.80
C ILE A 90 10.03 -13.22 -7.31
N MET A 91 9.90 -12.26 -6.40
CA MET A 91 9.38 -10.92 -6.72
C MET A 91 10.47 -9.89 -7.03
N PHE A 92 11.63 -9.98 -6.38
CA PHE A 92 12.66 -8.93 -6.37
C PHE A 92 13.96 -9.38 -7.05
N SER A 93 13.86 -10.11 -8.16
CA SER A 93 15.00 -10.37 -9.05
C SER A 93 14.90 -9.54 -10.34
N ARG A 94 16.04 -9.32 -11.02
CA ARG A 94 16.04 -8.60 -12.30
C ARG A 94 15.27 -9.37 -13.38
N SER A 95 15.30 -10.70 -13.36
CA SER A 95 14.58 -11.54 -14.32
C SER A 95 13.07 -11.32 -14.21
N THR A 96 12.52 -11.27 -13.00
CA THR A 96 11.12 -10.90 -12.76
C THR A 96 10.86 -9.48 -13.27
N MET A 97 11.77 -8.53 -13.06
CA MET A 97 11.63 -7.17 -13.57
C MET A 97 11.59 -7.10 -15.11
N LEU A 98 12.27 -7.98 -15.84
CA LEU A 98 12.20 -7.99 -17.32
C LEU A 98 10.78 -8.27 -17.84
N SER A 99 9.96 -8.97 -17.06
CA SER A 99 8.56 -9.26 -17.37
C SER A 99 7.57 -8.14 -17.01
N VAL A 100 8.06 -7.01 -16.47
CA VAL A 100 7.23 -5.90 -16.00
C VAL A 100 7.40 -4.72 -16.94
N HIS A 101 6.30 -4.19 -17.48
CA HIS A 101 6.35 -2.91 -18.18
C HIS A 101 6.73 -1.77 -17.23
N LYS A 102 7.58 -0.84 -17.67
CA LYS A 102 8.11 0.28 -16.87
C LYS A 102 7.71 1.66 -17.40
N PRO A 103 7.73 2.71 -16.57
CA PRO A 103 7.58 4.10 -17.03
C PRO A 103 8.64 4.45 -18.09
N GLY A 104 8.19 4.98 -19.23
CA GLY A 104 9.09 5.49 -20.28
C GLY A 104 10.05 4.48 -20.91
N GLU A 105 9.77 3.18 -20.80
CA GLU A 105 10.65 2.13 -21.33
C GLU A 105 10.83 2.19 -22.86
N GLY A 106 12.01 1.78 -23.34
CA GLY A 106 12.30 1.68 -24.77
C GLY A 106 11.60 0.49 -25.45
N PHE A 107 11.59 0.50 -26.78
CA PHE A 107 10.91 -0.52 -27.60
C PHE A 107 11.32 -1.95 -27.24
N LEU A 108 12.62 -2.22 -27.10
CA LEU A 108 13.13 -3.57 -26.79
C LEU A 108 12.68 -4.08 -25.42
N LEU A 109 12.72 -3.23 -24.39
CA LEU A 109 12.25 -3.60 -23.05
C LEU A 109 10.75 -3.83 -23.03
N ARG A 110 9.99 -3.00 -23.76
CA ARG A 110 8.55 -3.18 -23.93
C ARG A 110 8.22 -4.51 -24.61
N LEU A 111 8.91 -4.83 -25.71
CA LEU A 111 8.73 -6.10 -26.43
C LEU A 111 9.04 -7.28 -25.52
N LEU A 112 10.16 -7.24 -24.79
CA LEU A 112 10.55 -8.29 -23.86
C LEU A 112 9.53 -8.47 -22.73
N ALA A 113 9.05 -7.37 -22.12
CA ALA A 113 8.03 -7.43 -21.08
C ALA A 113 6.71 -8.03 -21.60
N THR A 114 6.31 -7.72 -22.84
CA THR A 114 5.14 -8.33 -23.48
C THR A 114 5.36 -9.82 -23.76
N LEU A 115 6.52 -10.23 -24.27
CA LEU A 115 6.82 -11.64 -24.51
C LEU A 115 6.87 -12.46 -23.22
N LEU A 116 7.36 -11.88 -22.13
CA LEU A 116 7.46 -12.52 -20.83
C LEU A 116 6.20 -12.38 -19.96
N SER A 117 5.16 -11.67 -20.41
CA SER A 117 3.94 -11.48 -19.64
C SER A 117 3.21 -12.80 -19.30
N PRO A 118 3.16 -13.83 -20.17
CA PRO A 118 2.57 -15.12 -19.82
C PRO A 118 3.35 -15.85 -18.72
N VAL A 119 4.68 -15.74 -18.73
CA VAL A 119 5.55 -16.32 -17.68
C VAL A 119 5.27 -15.64 -16.35
N ARG A 120 5.22 -14.29 -16.33
CA ARG A 120 4.84 -13.53 -15.13
C ARG A 120 3.47 -13.94 -14.62
N TRP A 121 2.48 -14.01 -15.50
CA TRP A 121 1.14 -14.44 -15.14
C TRP A 121 1.15 -15.83 -14.50
N GLY A 122 1.89 -16.78 -15.07
CA GLY A 122 2.06 -18.12 -14.49
C GLY A 122 2.68 -18.09 -13.09
N ILE A 123 3.77 -17.33 -12.90
CA ILE A 123 4.43 -17.19 -11.58
C ILE A 123 3.46 -16.58 -10.55
N MET A 124 2.77 -15.49 -10.90
CA MET A 124 1.80 -14.85 -9.99
C MET A 124 0.65 -15.81 -9.67
N THR A 125 0.14 -16.54 -10.65
CA THR A 125 -0.92 -17.55 -10.46
C THR A 125 -0.47 -18.68 -9.52
N LEU A 126 0.79 -19.09 -9.57
CA LEU A 126 1.35 -20.08 -8.62
C LEU A 126 1.37 -19.55 -7.18
N VAL A 127 1.75 -18.28 -6.99
CA VAL A 127 1.72 -17.63 -5.67
C VAL A 127 0.28 -17.47 -5.17
N GLU A 128 -0.65 -17.07 -6.05
CA GLU A 128 -2.08 -16.99 -5.75
C GLU A 128 -2.67 -18.36 -5.35
N SER A 129 -2.26 -19.44 -6.04
CA SER A 129 -2.65 -20.81 -5.72
C SER A 129 -2.12 -21.23 -4.35
N TYR A 130 -0.84 -20.94 -4.05
CA TYR A 130 -0.26 -21.19 -2.73
C TYR A 130 -1.02 -20.45 -1.62
N ALA A 131 -1.36 -19.18 -1.83
CA ALA A 131 -2.15 -18.40 -0.88
C ALA A 131 -3.52 -19.04 -0.63
N LYS A 132 -4.21 -19.50 -1.69
CA LYS A 132 -5.50 -20.21 -1.56
C LYS A 132 -5.40 -21.57 -0.86
N MET A 133 -4.26 -22.25 -0.96
CA MET A 133 -4.02 -23.52 -0.30
C MET A 133 -3.66 -23.37 1.19
N THR A 134 -2.94 -22.30 1.53
CA THR A 134 -2.45 -22.08 2.90
C THR A 134 -3.39 -21.22 3.75
N LEU A 135 -4.24 -20.41 3.12
CA LEU A 135 -5.20 -19.55 3.80
C LEU A 135 -6.63 -19.94 3.43
N PRO A 136 -7.57 -20.00 4.38
CA PRO A 136 -8.97 -20.33 4.13
C PRO A 136 -9.76 -19.18 3.46
N LEU A 137 -9.18 -18.48 2.48
CA LEU A 137 -9.79 -17.32 1.83
C LEU A 137 -11.13 -17.67 1.17
N SER A 138 -11.23 -18.83 0.52
CA SER A 138 -12.47 -19.28 -0.12
C SER A 138 -13.59 -19.53 0.90
N LYS A 139 -13.26 -20.10 2.07
CA LYS A 139 -14.21 -20.37 3.16
C LYS A 139 -14.90 -19.08 3.63
N PHE A 140 -14.15 -17.99 3.70
CA PHE A 140 -14.65 -16.69 4.16
C PHE A 140 -15.01 -15.72 3.04
N ASN A 141 -15.09 -16.19 1.78
CA ASN A 141 -15.39 -15.35 0.61
C ASN A 141 -14.44 -14.13 0.44
N MET A 142 -13.16 -14.36 0.71
CA MET A 142 -12.08 -13.36 0.73
C MET A 142 -11.11 -13.49 -0.45
N VAL A 143 -11.43 -14.29 -1.47
CA VAL A 143 -10.59 -14.43 -2.67
C VAL A 143 -10.74 -13.16 -3.53
N PRO A 144 -9.66 -12.39 -3.75
CA PRO A 144 -9.71 -11.20 -4.59
C PRO A 144 -10.09 -11.55 -6.04
N GLN A 145 -10.80 -10.63 -6.70
CA GLN A 145 -11.22 -10.78 -8.09
C GLN A 145 -10.16 -10.33 -9.10
N HIS A 146 -9.11 -9.65 -8.63
CA HIS A 146 -7.97 -9.20 -9.42
C HIS A 146 -6.71 -10.02 -9.11
N SER A 147 -5.69 -9.90 -9.96
CA SER A 147 -4.43 -10.64 -9.78
C SER A 147 -3.56 -10.08 -8.65
N LEU A 148 -2.71 -10.93 -8.08
CA LEU A 148 -1.70 -10.55 -7.10
C LEU A 148 -0.77 -9.46 -7.63
N ALA A 149 -0.46 -9.50 -8.93
CA ALA A 149 0.36 -8.48 -9.58
C ALA A 149 -0.21 -7.06 -9.43
N LYS A 150 -1.54 -6.90 -9.45
CA LYS A 150 -2.22 -5.60 -9.24
C LYS A 150 -2.11 -5.12 -7.79
N ASP A 151 -2.19 -6.03 -6.83
CA ASP A 151 -2.00 -5.67 -5.42
C ASP A 151 -0.54 -5.33 -5.11
N ILE A 152 0.42 -5.97 -5.78
CA ILE A 152 1.85 -5.63 -5.65
C ILE A 152 2.12 -4.22 -6.19
N SER A 153 1.63 -3.89 -7.39
CA SER A 153 1.82 -2.56 -7.98
C SER A 153 1.10 -1.44 -7.21
N SER A 154 -0.02 -1.76 -6.54
CA SER A 154 -0.76 -0.80 -5.73
C SER A 154 -0.35 -0.75 -4.26
N GLY A 155 0.55 -1.64 -3.81
CA GLY A 155 1.00 -1.71 -2.42
C GLY A 155 -0.10 -2.13 -1.45
N LEU A 156 -0.97 -3.05 -1.89
CA LEU A 156 -2.15 -3.52 -1.14
C LEU A 156 -2.06 -4.99 -0.71
N VAL A 157 -0.98 -5.70 -1.08
CA VAL A 157 -0.71 -7.03 -0.52
C VAL A 157 -0.57 -6.94 0.99
N LEU A 158 -1.28 -7.81 1.70
CA LEU A 158 -1.24 -7.89 3.15
C LEU A 158 -0.44 -9.12 3.57
N ASN A 159 0.66 -8.91 4.30
CA ASN A 159 1.34 -10.00 4.99
C ASN A 159 0.58 -10.31 6.28
N MET A 160 0.19 -11.58 6.47
CA MET A 160 -0.48 -12.08 7.66
C MET A 160 0.40 -13.16 8.30
N PRO A 161 1.36 -12.77 9.17
CA PRO A 161 2.32 -13.71 9.73
C PRO A 161 1.70 -14.73 10.69
N ASP A 162 0.50 -14.45 11.20
CA ASP A 162 -0.25 -15.33 12.08
C ASP A 162 -1.71 -15.38 11.61
N PRO A 163 -1.97 -16.11 10.51
CA PRO A 163 -3.28 -16.16 9.88
C PRO A 163 -4.27 -17.02 10.70
N ASP A 164 -3.78 -18.05 11.38
CA ASP A 164 -4.62 -19.01 12.11
C ASP A 164 -5.40 -18.32 13.22
N ASN A 165 -4.73 -17.50 14.04
CA ASN A 165 -5.41 -16.75 15.10
C ASN A 165 -6.50 -15.81 14.56
N PHE A 166 -6.29 -15.20 13.39
CA PHE A 166 -7.29 -14.35 12.77
C PHE A 166 -8.49 -15.16 12.28
N PHE A 167 -8.26 -16.24 11.51
CA PHE A 167 -9.35 -17.04 10.96
C PHE A 167 -10.10 -17.82 12.04
N ASP A 168 -9.42 -18.27 13.10
CA ASP A 168 -10.05 -18.84 14.29
C ASP A 168 -10.97 -17.83 14.97
N ALA A 169 -10.55 -16.56 15.07
CA ALA A 169 -11.39 -15.51 15.64
C ALA A 169 -12.61 -15.20 14.74
N VAL A 170 -12.47 -15.34 13.42
CA VAL A 170 -13.60 -15.24 12.48
C VAL A 170 -14.56 -16.43 12.65
N ASP A 171 -14.03 -17.65 12.74
CA ASP A 171 -14.83 -18.88 12.93
C ASP A 171 -15.58 -18.88 14.26
N LYS A 172 -14.94 -18.44 15.34
CA LYS A 172 -15.54 -18.32 16.67
C LYS A 172 -16.55 -17.17 16.77
N GLY A 173 -16.61 -16.30 15.75
CA GLY A 173 -17.50 -15.15 15.70
C GLY A 173 -17.03 -13.94 16.49
N SER A 174 -15.81 -13.96 17.05
CA SER A 174 -15.15 -12.81 17.69
C SER A 174 -14.82 -11.70 16.69
N ILE A 175 -14.58 -12.07 15.42
CA ILE A 175 -14.47 -11.14 14.29
C ILE A 175 -15.58 -11.45 13.29
N LYS A 176 -16.37 -10.43 12.93
CA LYS A 176 -17.43 -10.53 11.91
C LYS A 176 -17.04 -9.73 10.67
N LEU A 177 -16.91 -10.40 9.54
CA LEU A 177 -16.55 -9.76 8.28
C LEU A 177 -17.79 -9.31 7.53
N LYS A 178 -17.77 -8.07 7.05
CA LYS A 178 -18.84 -7.55 6.22
C LYS A 178 -18.28 -6.77 5.04
N LYS A 179 -18.42 -7.36 3.84
CA LYS A 179 -18.09 -6.69 2.59
C LYS A 179 -19.24 -5.77 2.18
N SER A 180 -18.96 -4.49 1.98
CA SER A 180 -19.92 -3.51 1.49
C SER A 180 -19.22 -2.29 0.89
N PRO A 181 -19.69 -1.74 -0.25
CA PRO A 181 -19.09 -0.56 -0.87
C PRO A 181 -19.33 0.72 -0.05
N SER A 182 -20.41 0.78 0.72
CA SER A 182 -20.83 1.95 1.48
C SER A 182 -21.62 1.57 2.73
N PHE A 183 -21.64 2.47 3.71
CA PHE A 183 -22.47 2.33 4.89
C PHE A 183 -22.87 3.73 5.35
N GLU A 184 -23.90 3.78 6.17
CA GLU A 184 -24.40 4.99 6.80
C GLU A 184 -24.38 4.80 8.31
N PHE A 185 -24.33 5.90 9.06
CA PHE A 185 -24.55 5.84 10.50
C PHE A 185 -26.03 5.90 10.82
N TYR A 186 -26.38 5.25 11.93
CA TYR A 186 -27.62 5.48 12.65
C TYR A 186 -27.30 5.58 14.14
N GLU A 187 -28.33 5.85 14.94
CA GLU A 187 -28.18 6.20 16.35
C GLU A 187 -27.35 5.20 17.18
N LYS A 188 -27.42 3.89 16.87
CA LYS A 188 -26.78 2.81 17.64
C LYS A 188 -25.64 2.10 16.90
N GLY A 189 -25.19 2.61 15.75
CA GLY A 189 -24.12 1.96 14.99
C GLY A 189 -24.12 2.34 13.51
N ILE A 190 -23.90 1.34 12.65
CA ILE A 190 -23.89 1.52 11.19
C ILE A 190 -24.96 0.70 10.49
N PHE A 191 -25.46 1.23 9.37
CA PHE A 191 -26.43 0.61 8.50
C PHE A 191 -25.82 0.38 7.12
N ILE A 192 -26.03 -0.81 6.58
CA ILE A 192 -25.59 -1.19 5.24
C ILE A 192 -26.83 -1.34 4.37
N SER A 193 -27.05 -0.34 3.51
CA SER A 193 -28.25 -0.21 2.69
C SER A 193 -28.45 -1.37 1.72
N ASP A 194 -27.37 -1.81 1.06
CA ASP A 194 -27.42 -2.85 0.02
C ASP A 194 -27.98 -4.19 0.55
N ASP A 195 -27.76 -4.47 1.83
CA ASP A 195 -28.18 -5.71 2.48
C ASP A 195 -29.30 -5.52 3.50
N ASN A 196 -29.72 -4.27 3.73
CA ASN A 196 -30.64 -3.88 4.80
C ASN A 196 -30.20 -4.39 6.20
N ILE A 197 -28.90 -4.28 6.51
CA ILE A 197 -28.32 -4.80 7.76
C ILE A 197 -27.95 -3.64 8.69
N HIS A 198 -28.38 -3.75 9.95
CA HIS A 198 -27.92 -2.89 11.03
C HIS A 198 -26.84 -3.62 11.84
N ILE A 199 -25.71 -2.95 12.06
CA ILE A 199 -24.63 -3.42 12.93
C ILE A 199 -24.52 -2.46 14.10
N GLU A 200 -24.92 -2.92 15.28
CA GLU A 200 -24.75 -2.15 16.50
C GLU A 200 -23.28 -1.99 16.85
N ALA A 201 -22.91 -0.79 17.30
CA ALA A 201 -21.55 -0.46 17.69
C ALA A 201 -21.58 0.57 18.83
N ASP A 202 -20.66 0.43 19.76
CA ASP A 202 -20.35 1.48 20.73
C ASP A 202 -19.21 2.36 20.20
N ILE A 203 -18.34 1.78 19.38
CA ILE A 203 -17.16 2.43 18.80
C ILE A 203 -17.06 2.11 17.30
N VAL A 204 -16.77 3.12 16.49
CA VAL A 204 -16.40 2.96 15.08
C VAL A 204 -14.98 3.51 14.84
N ILE A 205 -14.06 2.65 14.41
CA ILE A 205 -12.67 3.01 14.13
C ILE A 205 -12.43 2.98 12.62
N PHE A 206 -12.12 4.13 12.04
CA PHE A 206 -11.79 4.25 10.62
C PHE A 206 -10.33 3.87 10.37
N ALA A 207 -10.08 2.64 9.94
CA ALA A 207 -8.80 2.18 9.39
C ALA A 207 -8.71 2.40 7.87
N THR A 208 -9.08 3.60 7.43
CA THR A 208 -9.32 3.94 6.01
C THR A 208 -8.11 4.53 5.27
N GLY A 209 -6.92 4.46 5.90
CA GLY A 209 -5.69 5.02 5.35
C GLY A 209 -5.55 6.52 5.57
N PHE A 210 -4.65 7.17 4.83
CA PHE A 210 -4.29 8.57 5.03
C PHE A 210 -4.34 9.35 3.72
N ASN A 211 -4.67 10.65 3.80
CA ASN A 211 -4.48 11.57 2.68
C ASN A 211 -3.11 12.25 2.79
N GLY A 212 -2.10 11.67 2.14
CA GLY A 212 -0.74 12.22 2.13
C GLY A 212 -0.63 13.54 1.35
N VAL A 213 -1.39 13.69 0.27
CA VAL A 213 -1.38 14.89 -0.58
C VAL A 213 -1.84 16.11 0.23
N ASP A 214 -2.99 16.02 0.89
CA ASP A 214 -3.51 17.11 1.72
C ASP A 214 -2.55 17.44 2.85
N LYS A 215 -2.02 16.43 3.55
CA LYS A 215 -1.04 16.62 4.64
C LYS A 215 0.17 17.40 4.15
N LEU A 216 0.78 16.99 3.04
CA LEU A 216 1.95 17.67 2.48
C LEU A 216 1.62 19.09 2.01
N ALA A 217 0.48 19.29 1.35
CA ALA A 217 0.05 20.61 0.90
C ALA A 217 -0.07 21.58 2.08
N HIS A 218 -0.71 21.15 3.17
CA HIS A 218 -0.96 21.97 4.35
C HIS A 218 0.29 22.30 5.19
N MET A 219 1.44 21.68 4.92
CA MET A 219 2.72 22.10 5.52
C MET A 219 3.18 23.48 5.01
N PHE A 220 2.74 23.89 3.82
CA PHE A 220 3.13 25.19 3.24
C PHE A 220 2.14 26.29 3.65
N GLU A 221 2.62 27.49 3.96
CA GLU A 221 1.73 28.65 4.14
C GLU A 221 1.22 29.21 2.81
N SER A 222 2.06 29.14 1.77
CA SER A 222 1.74 29.63 0.42
C SER A 222 0.57 28.87 -0.20
N ARG A 223 -0.50 29.61 -0.55
CA ARG A 223 -1.66 29.07 -1.29
C ARG A 223 -1.24 28.50 -2.65
N THR A 224 -0.26 29.11 -3.30
CA THR A 224 0.25 28.64 -4.60
C THR A 224 0.95 27.29 -4.46
N PHE A 225 1.77 27.08 -3.42
CA PHE A 225 2.45 25.80 -3.20
C PHE A 225 1.48 24.71 -2.75
N ARG A 226 0.51 25.05 -1.89
CA ARG A 226 -0.63 24.18 -1.57
C ARG A 226 -1.32 23.69 -2.83
N HIS A 227 -1.68 24.63 -3.71
CA HIS A 227 -2.31 24.30 -4.98
C HIS A 227 -1.41 23.39 -5.81
N TYR A 228 -0.14 23.71 -6.00
CA TYR A 228 0.76 22.87 -6.81
C TYR A 228 0.90 21.43 -6.34
N ILE A 229 0.87 21.18 -5.02
CA ILE A 229 0.88 19.84 -4.43
C ILE A 229 -0.46 19.13 -4.61
N ALA A 230 -1.58 19.82 -4.37
CA ALA A 230 -2.93 19.27 -4.36
C ALA A 230 -3.64 19.28 -5.74
N ASP A 231 -3.01 19.84 -6.77
CA ASP A 231 -3.50 19.94 -8.16
C ASP A 231 -3.69 18.58 -8.84
N SER A 232 -3.15 17.52 -8.24
CA SER A 232 -3.23 16.15 -8.74
C SER A 232 -3.57 15.19 -7.60
N PRO A 233 -4.30 14.09 -7.88
CA PRO A 233 -4.54 13.02 -6.90
C PRO A 233 -3.27 12.36 -6.34
N ARG A 234 -2.13 12.56 -7.00
CA ARG A 234 -0.79 12.13 -6.59
C ARG A 234 0.18 13.30 -6.72
N VAL A 235 1.08 13.47 -5.76
CA VAL A 235 2.05 14.58 -5.79
C VAL A 235 3.00 14.41 -7.00
N PRO A 236 3.10 15.42 -7.89
CA PRO A 236 3.88 15.30 -9.12
C PRO A 236 5.37 15.48 -8.85
N LEU A 237 6.04 14.39 -8.46
CA LEU A 237 7.45 14.38 -8.08
C LEU A 237 8.32 13.69 -9.15
N TYR A 238 9.35 14.40 -9.63
CA TYR A 238 10.41 13.80 -10.44
C TYR A 238 11.29 12.92 -9.55
N ARG A 239 11.56 11.68 -9.99
CA ARG A 239 12.24 10.65 -9.18
C ARG A 239 11.63 10.50 -7.79
N GLU A 240 10.30 10.57 -7.71
CA GLU A 240 9.52 10.55 -6.46
C GLU A 240 10.06 11.49 -5.36
N SER A 241 10.84 12.53 -5.72
CA SER A 241 11.56 13.39 -4.78
C SER A 241 11.46 14.88 -5.07
N ILE A 242 11.60 15.32 -6.33
CA ILE A 242 11.70 16.74 -6.69
C ILE A 242 10.40 17.27 -7.26
N HIS A 243 9.87 18.34 -6.67
CA HIS A 243 8.71 19.04 -7.20
C HIS A 243 9.13 20.12 -8.20
N THR A 244 8.63 20.04 -9.44
CA THR A 244 9.11 20.88 -10.55
C THR A 244 8.72 22.36 -10.48
N ARG A 245 7.65 22.70 -9.73
CA ARG A 245 7.12 24.08 -9.61
C ARG A 245 7.39 24.74 -8.26
N ILE A 246 8.02 24.03 -7.31
CA ILE A 246 8.35 24.57 -5.98
C ILE A 246 9.87 24.57 -5.87
N PRO A 247 10.52 25.74 -5.87
CA PRO A 247 11.97 25.80 -5.85
C PRO A 247 12.52 25.30 -4.51
N GLN A 248 13.72 24.69 -4.54
CA GLN A 248 14.46 24.28 -3.35
C GLN A 248 13.68 23.34 -2.41
N LEU A 249 12.80 22.49 -2.97
CA LEU A 249 12.06 21.48 -2.25
C LEU A 249 12.42 20.08 -2.75
N ALA A 250 12.86 19.23 -1.83
CA ALA A 250 12.91 17.79 -2.00
C ALA A 250 11.97 17.13 -0.97
N VAL A 251 11.21 16.14 -1.40
CA VAL A 251 10.28 15.36 -0.57
C VAL A 251 10.83 13.94 -0.48
N ILE A 252 11.04 13.42 0.73
CA ILE A 252 11.53 12.06 0.94
C ILE A 252 10.48 11.28 1.72
N GLY A 253 10.25 10.03 1.34
CA GLY A 253 9.29 9.14 2.02
C GLY A 253 7.83 9.32 1.60
N PHE A 254 7.54 10.06 0.52
CA PHE A 254 6.18 10.13 -0.03
C PHE A 254 5.82 8.86 -0.84
N SER A 255 6.80 8.28 -1.53
CA SER A 255 6.66 7.00 -2.21
C SER A 255 7.01 5.83 -1.29
N ASP A 256 6.22 4.76 -1.37
CA ASP A 256 6.45 3.52 -0.64
C ASP A 256 6.96 2.40 -1.56
N GLY A 257 7.74 1.47 -1.02
CA GLY A 257 8.28 0.30 -1.73
C GLY A 257 7.85 -1.00 -1.06
N LEU A 258 8.67 -2.05 -1.17
CA LEU A 258 8.56 -3.18 -0.24
C LEU A 258 8.82 -2.75 1.21
N SER A 259 9.77 -1.82 1.37
CA SER A 259 10.13 -1.20 2.63
C SER A 259 10.30 0.30 2.43
N SER A 260 9.52 1.10 3.16
CA SER A 260 9.60 2.56 3.08
C SER A 260 10.97 3.09 3.53
N LEU A 261 11.62 2.41 4.47
CA LEU A 261 12.97 2.77 4.94
C LEU A 261 13.98 2.66 3.79
N TYR A 262 13.96 1.54 3.06
CA TYR A 262 14.87 1.29 1.96
C TYR A 262 14.68 2.27 0.80
N THR A 263 13.42 2.49 0.39
CA THR A 263 13.10 3.49 -0.63
C THR A 263 13.53 4.91 -0.19
N SER A 264 13.31 5.28 1.06
CA SER A 264 13.68 6.59 1.59
C SER A 264 15.20 6.78 1.68
N GLU A 265 15.95 5.73 2.02
CA GLU A 265 17.41 5.74 2.04
C GLU A 265 17.97 6.03 0.63
N MET A 266 17.48 5.31 -0.38
CA MET A 266 17.89 5.51 -1.78
C MET A 266 17.55 6.92 -2.29
N ASN A 267 16.36 7.42 -1.99
CA ASN A 267 15.97 8.79 -2.34
C ASN A 267 16.84 9.82 -1.63
N SER A 268 17.18 9.58 -0.36
CA SER A 268 18.06 10.48 0.42
C SER A 268 19.45 10.56 -0.21
N ARG A 269 20.06 9.42 -0.59
CA ARG A 269 21.36 9.40 -1.26
C ARG A 269 21.32 10.15 -2.59
N TRP A 270 20.27 9.95 -3.39
CA TRP A 270 20.10 10.66 -4.65
C TRP A 270 19.91 12.18 -4.46
N VAL A 271 19.14 12.60 -3.46
CA VAL A 271 18.97 14.02 -3.11
C VAL A 271 20.29 14.62 -2.61
N THR A 272 21.08 13.90 -1.81
CA THR A 272 22.41 14.37 -1.39
C THR A 272 23.33 14.56 -2.60
N ALA A 273 23.39 13.60 -3.52
CA ALA A 273 24.19 13.71 -4.74
C ALA A 273 23.74 14.89 -5.63
N LEU A 274 22.44 15.21 -5.64
CA LEU A 274 21.92 16.41 -6.29
C LEU A 274 22.41 17.71 -5.59
N LEU A 275 22.36 17.76 -4.26
CA LEU A 275 22.82 18.93 -3.49
C LEU A 275 24.33 19.15 -3.62
N GLU A 276 25.11 18.09 -3.74
CA GLU A 276 26.55 18.14 -4.00
C GLU A 276 26.90 18.48 -5.47
N GLY A 277 25.90 18.54 -6.35
CA GLY A 277 26.07 18.83 -7.77
C GLY A 277 26.59 17.66 -8.61
N ALA A 278 26.70 16.46 -8.03
CA ALA A 278 27.04 15.23 -8.74
C ALA A 278 25.90 14.78 -9.67
N VAL A 279 24.64 14.99 -9.26
CA VAL A 279 23.45 14.84 -10.10
C VAL A 279 23.00 16.21 -10.60
N LYS A 280 22.75 16.33 -11.89
CA LYS A 280 22.15 17.54 -12.49
C LYS A 280 20.72 17.25 -12.92
N LEU A 281 19.78 18.07 -12.46
CA LEU A 281 18.40 17.96 -12.92
C LEU A 281 18.30 18.31 -14.42
N PRO A 282 17.46 17.59 -15.17
CA PRO A 282 17.13 17.98 -16.53
C PRO A 282 16.22 19.22 -16.53
N SER A 283 15.81 19.66 -17.72
CA SER A 283 14.88 20.78 -17.84
C SER A 283 13.55 20.49 -17.13
N VAL A 284 12.86 21.53 -16.65
CA VAL A 284 11.53 21.41 -16.03
C VAL A 284 10.56 20.66 -16.95
N LYS A 285 10.63 20.93 -18.27
CA LYS A 285 9.82 20.27 -19.28
C LYS A 285 10.07 18.76 -19.34
N ASP A 286 11.33 18.34 -19.25
CA ASP A 286 11.69 16.91 -19.28
C ASP A 286 11.28 16.20 -17.97
N MET A 287 11.45 16.86 -16.83
CA MET A 287 10.96 16.33 -15.54
C MET A 287 9.44 16.15 -15.54
N GLN A 288 8.69 17.12 -16.07
CA GLN A 288 7.23 17.02 -16.21
C GLN A 288 6.82 15.88 -17.14
N LYS A 289 7.53 15.68 -18.24
CA LYS A 289 7.31 14.55 -19.16
C LYS A 289 7.57 13.20 -18.48
N ASP A 290 8.58 13.11 -17.62
CA ASP A 290 8.86 11.92 -16.82
C ASP A 290 7.69 11.65 -15.85
N ILE A 291 7.27 12.67 -15.09
CA ILE A 291 6.12 12.59 -14.16
C ILE A 291 4.86 12.07 -14.88
N SER A 292 4.53 12.59 -16.07
CA SER A 292 3.38 12.11 -16.84
C SER A 292 3.50 10.64 -17.25
N ARG A 293 4.70 10.18 -17.62
CA ARG A 293 4.94 8.75 -17.93
C ARG A 293 4.77 7.86 -16.71
N TRP A 294 5.16 8.34 -15.52
CA TRP A 294 4.89 7.65 -14.26
C TRP A 294 3.41 7.58 -13.95
N ASP A 295 2.67 8.68 -14.13
CA ASP A 295 1.22 8.69 -13.92
C ASP A 295 0.49 7.71 -14.87
N GLU A 296 0.88 7.67 -16.15
CA GLU A 296 0.36 6.69 -17.11
C GLU A 296 0.68 5.26 -16.69
N TYR A 297 1.90 5.01 -16.23
CA TYR A 297 2.30 3.71 -15.70
C TYR A 297 1.43 3.31 -14.51
N MET A 298 1.27 4.18 -13.51
CA MET A 298 0.48 3.90 -12.30
C MET A 298 -1.00 3.64 -12.62
N LYS A 299 -1.58 4.38 -13.56
CA LYS A 299 -2.95 4.14 -14.04
C LYS A 299 -3.09 2.75 -14.66
N ARG A 300 -2.11 2.31 -15.44
CA ARG A 300 -2.11 0.99 -16.08
C ARG A 300 -1.84 -0.15 -15.08
N SER A 301 -0.90 0.02 -14.16
CA SER A 301 -0.45 -1.06 -13.26
C SER A 301 -1.33 -1.21 -12.02
N SER A 302 -1.90 -0.12 -11.50
CA SER A 302 -2.61 -0.10 -10.21
C SER A 302 -4.10 0.22 -10.35
N GLY A 303 -4.57 0.59 -11.55
CA GLY A 303 -5.98 0.84 -11.83
C GLY A 303 -6.56 1.97 -10.98
N GLU A 304 -7.63 1.69 -10.26
CA GLU A 304 -8.29 2.60 -9.32
C GLU A 304 -7.38 3.07 -8.17
N TYR A 305 -6.30 2.35 -7.87
CA TYR A 305 -5.33 2.69 -6.81
C TYR A 305 -4.12 3.49 -7.31
N HIS A 306 -4.16 4.01 -8.54
CA HIS A 306 -3.06 4.77 -9.17
C HIS A 306 -2.65 6.05 -8.44
N THR A 307 -3.48 6.54 -7.52
CA THR A 307 -3.20 7.74 -6.73
C THR A 307 -2.19 7.50 -5.61
N ARG A 308 -1.91 6.24 -5.27
CA ARG A 308 -0.87 5.85 -4.30
C ARG A 308 0.51 5.96 -4.98
N SER A 309 1.48 6.61 -4.35
CA SER A 309 2.88 6.56 -4.80
C SER A 309 3.52 5.26 -4.31
N VAL A 310 3.53 4.22 -5.15
CA VAL A 310 4.08 2.90 -4.81
C VAL A 310 5.06 2.43 -5.88
N LEU A 311 6.22 1.96 -5.43
CA LEU A 311 7.33 1.46 -6.26
C LEU A 311 7.44 -0.07 -6.25
N GLY A 312 6.68 -0.78 -5.41
CA GLY A 312 6.85 -2.22 -5.16
C GLY A 312 6.84 -3.12 -6.40
N GLY A 313 6.21 -2.70 -7.50
CA GLY A 313 6.23 -3.43 -8.77
C GLY A 313 7.48 -3.23 -9.64
N ILE A 314 8.30 -2.22 -9.36
CA ILE A 314 9.45 -1.78 -10.18
C ILE A 314 10.63 -1.24 -9.35
N GLU A 315 10.71 -1.55 -8.06
CA GLU A 315 11.65 -0.94 -7.10
C GLU A 315 13.12 -1.09 -7.54
N ILE A 316 13.51 -2.25 -8.06
CA ILE A 316 14.88 -2.49 -8.57
C ILE A 316 15.18 -1.57 -9.75
N TRP A 317 14.25 -1.45 -10.69
CA TRP A 317 14.44 -0.58 -11.85
C TRP A 317 14.47 0.90 -11.45
N TYR A 318 13.65 1.28 -10.47
CA TYR A 318 13.69 2.61 -9.90
C TYR A 318 15.07 2.91 -9.29
N ASN A 319 15.60 1.99 -8.48
CA ASN A 319 16.94 2.14 -7.92
C ASN A 319 18.03 2.15 -9.01
N ASP A 320 17.85 1.42 -10.11
CA ASP A 320 18.75 1.51 -11.26
C ASP A 320 18.77 2.91 -11.88
N LEU A 321 17.62 3.58 -11.97
CA LEU A 321 17.55 4.95 -12.46
C LEU A 321 18.32 5.90 -11.54
N LEU A 322 18.10 5.80 -10.23
CA LEU A 322 18.82 6.64 -9.28
C LEU A 322 20.33 6.41 -9.34
N CYS A 323 20.77 5.15 -9.41
CA CYS A 323 22.18 4.81 -9.57
C CYS A 323 22.77 5.43 -10.84
N LYS A 324 22.06 5.32 -11.97
CA LYS A 324 22.51 5.91 -13.24
C LYS A 324 22.60 7.43 -13.19
N ASP A 325 21.61 8.08 -12.59
CA ASP A 325 21.61 9.52 -12.41
C ASP A 325 22.84 9.97 -11.59
N MET A 326 23.23 9.19 -10.56
CA MET A 326 24.44 9.41 -9.75
C MET A 326 25.74 8.92 -10.40
N GLY A 327 25.71 8.44 -11.66
CA GLY A 327 26.90 7.93 -12.35
C GLY A 327 27.42 6.59 -11.81
N MET A 328 26.61 5.86 -11.07
CA MET A 328 26.96 4.57 -10.47
C MET A 328 26.48 3.39 -11.30
N ASN A 329 27.21 2.27 -11.22
CA ASN A 329 26.80 1.03 -11.84
C ASN A 329 25.60 0.41 -11.09
N PRO A 330 24.43 0.23 -11.73
CA PRO A 330 23.27 -0.39 -11.09
C PRO A 330 23.42 -1.91 -10.89
N ILE A 331 24.37 -2.56 -11.57
CA ILE A 331 24.62 -4.00 -11.46
C ILE A 331 25.39 -4.26 -10.16
N ARG A 332 24.70 -4.79 -9.14
CA ARG A 332 25.24 -4.91 -7.77
C ARG A 332 25.73 -6.30 -7.38
N LYS A 333 25.40 -7.33 -8.16
CA LYS A 333 25.81 -8.70 -7.88
C LYS A 333 26.97 -9.13 -8.79
N LYS A 334 27.70 -10.18 -8.40
CA LYS A 334 28.84 -10.69 -9.17
C LYS A 334 28.39 -11.77 -10.15
N GLY A 335 28.61 -11.53 -11.45
CA GLY A 335 28.29 -12.49 -12.52
C GLY A 335 26.85 -12.38 -13.03
N LEU A 336 26.63 -12.84 -14.27
CA LEU A 336 25.37 -12.64 -14.98
C LEU A 336 24.18 -13.34 -14.29
N MET A 337 24.37 -14.59 -13.86
CA MET A 337 23.29 -15.39 -13.26
C MET A 337 22.82 -14.82 -11.91
N ALA A 338 23.77 -14.47 -11.03
CA ALA A 338 23.45 -13.84 -9.75
C ALA A 338 22.67 -12.53 -9.97
N ASN A 339 23.11 -11.70 -10.91
CA ASN A 339 22.40 -10.46 -11.22
C ASN A 339 20.99 -10.67 -11.76
N LEU A 340 20.75 -11.73 -12.52
CA LEU A 340 19.43 -11.98 -13.09
C LEU A 340 18.46 -12.60 -12.08
N PHE A 341 18.92 -13.54 -11.25
CA PHE A 341 18.02 -14.43 -10.51
C PHE A 341 18.05 -14.28 -8.99
N GLU A 342 19.11 -13.73 -8.38
CA GLU A 342 19.09 -13.47 -6.94
C GLU A 342 18.26 -12.23 -6.61
N ALA A 343 17.60 -12.24 -5.44
CA ALA A 343 16.89 -11.07 -4.94
C ALA A 343 17.83 -9.88 -4.71
N TYR A 344 17.38 -8.69 -5.11
CA TYR A 344 17.98 -7.42 -4.77
C TYR A 344 17.33 -6.85 -3.51
N GLY A 345 18.15 -6.45 -2.55
CA GLY A 345 17.72 -5.84 -1.31
C GLY A 345 18.62 -4.68 -0.86
N PRO A 346 18.35 -4.10 0.32
CA PRO A 346 19.07 -2.93 0.82
C PRO A 346 20.59 -3.10 0.87
N MET A 347 21.07 -4.30 1.24
CA MET A 347 22.50 -4.59 1.35
C MET A 347 23.24 -4.51 0.01
N ASP A 348 22.57 -4.76 -1.13
CA ASP A 348 23.18 -4.61 -2.46
C ASP A 348 23.51 -3.14 -2.80
N TYR A 349 22.87 -2.19 -2.10
CA TYR A 349 23.04 -0.74 -2.31
C TYR A 349 23.74 -0.04 -1.14
N ALA A 350 24.31 -0.80 -0.19
CA ALA A 350 24.98 -0.22 0.99
C ALA A 350 26.11 0.78 0.65
N GLN A 351 26.78 0.58 -0.50
CA GLN A 351 27.90 1.40 -0.99
C GLN A 351 27.48 2.51 -1.97
N VAL A 352 26.18 2.81 -2.10
CA VAL A 352 25.67 3.87 -2.98
C VAL A 352 26.08 5.26 -2.53
#